data_AF-A0A927UU33-F1
#
_entry.id   AF-A0A927UU33-F1
#
_cell.length_a   1.000
_cell.length_b   1.000
_cell.length_c   1.000
_cell.angle_alpha   90.00
_cell.angle_beta   90.00
_cell.angle_gamma   90.00
#
_symmetry.space_group_name_H-M   'P 1'
#
loop_
_entity.id
_entity.type
_entity.pdbx_description
1 polymer ?
#
loop_
_entity_poly.entity_id
_entity_poly.type
_entity_poly.pdbx_seq_one_letter_code
_entity_poly.pdbx_strand_id
1 'polypeptide(L)'
;MPSLEEIKDYLMIDFEDEATDRTLERLKRTADVYLKGMIGEDYPADDERAKQVALLVIEDLYDNRGMNDRTSTNRRKMIEDFVLQLKLELRRKKDDSSNNDSEA
;
A
#
# COMPACT_ATOMS: atom_id res chain seq x y z
N MET A 1 5.43 -1.45 -5.44
CA MET A 1 3.98 -1.64 -5.24
C MET A 1 3.66 -3.03 -5.76
N PRO A 2 2.71 -3.84 -5.22
CA PRO A 2 2.58 -5.22 -5.67
C PRO A 2 2.19 -5.27 -7.15
N SER A 3 2.79 -6.21 -7.87
CA SER A 3 2.42 -6.61 -9.22
C SER A 3 1.03 -7.23 -9.22
N LEU A 4 0.44 -7.36 -10.42
CA LEU A 4 -0.87 -8.01 -10.55
C LEU A 4 -0.80 -9.49 -10.10
N GLU A 5 0.32 -10.16 -10.38
CA GLU A 5 0.55 -11.55 -9.96
C GLU A 5 0.64 -11.67 -8.43
N GLU A 6 1.43 -10.82 -7.77
CA GLU A 6 1.52 -10.79 -6.29
C GLU A 6 0.15 -10.54 -5.64
N ILE A 7 -0.73 -9.76 -6.29
CA ILE A 7 -2.11 -9.53 -5.82
C ILE A 7 -2.95 -10.80 -5.98
N LYS A 8 -2.88 -11.47 -7.14
CA LYS A 8 -3.63 -12.71 -7.39
C LYS A 8 -3.21 -13.81 -6.42
N ASP A 9 -1.91 -13.98 -6.23
CA ASP A 9 -1.33 -14.93 -5.27
C ASP A 9 -1.82 -14.66 -3.85
N TYR A 10 -1.82 -13.40 -3.41
CA TYR A 10 -2.28 -13.02 -2.08
C TYR A 10 -3.78 -13.27 -1.88
N LEU A 11 -4.60 -13.01 -2.91
CA LEU A 11 -6.04 -13.24 -2.89
C LEU A 11 -6.44 -14.69 -3.22
N MET A 12 -5.48 -15.58 -3.47
CA MET A 12 -5.72 -16.97 -3.87
C MET A 12 -6.59 -17.09 -5.15
N ILE A 13 -6.36 -16.20 -6.12
CA ILE A 13 -7.04 -16.19 -7.43
C ILE A 13 -6.16 -16.95 -8.43
N ASP A 14 -6.60 -18.13 -8.86
CA ASP A 14 -5.85 -19.05 -9.72
C ASP A 14 -6.42 -19.20 -11.15
N PHE A 15 -7.39 -18.37 -11.52
CA PHE A 15 -8.04 -18.39 -12.81
C PHE A 15 -7.71 -17.15 -13.65
N GLU A 16 -7.74 -17.33 -14.98
CA GLU A 16 -7.60 -16.23 -15.93
C GLU A 16 -8.98 -15.65 -16.29
N ASP A 17 -9.24 -14.41 -15.87
CA ASP A 17 -10.43 -13.65 -16.23
C ASP A 17 -10.08 -12.17 -16.40
N GLU A 18 -10.30 -11.63 -17.60
CA GLU A 18 -9.98 -10.23 -17.89
C GLU A 18 -10.78 -9.24 -17.03
N ALA A 19 -12.01 -9.59 -16.63
CA ALA A 19 -12.82 -8.71 -15.79
C ALA A 19 -12.25 -8.60 -14.37
N THR A 20 -11.74 -9.71 -13.85
CA THR A 20 -11.00 -9.79 -12.59
C THR A 20 -9.71 -8.99 -12.69
N ASP A 21 -8.90 -9.18 -13.73
CA ASP A 21 -7.64 -8.45 -13.92
C ASP A 21 -7.83 -6.93 -13.99
N ARG A 22 -8.81 -6.48 -14.79
CA ARG A 22 -9.17 -5.05 -14.85
C ARG A 22 -9.59 -4.51 -13.49
N THR A 23 -10.27 -5.32 -12.69
CA THR A 23 -10.70 -4.90 -11.36
C THR A 23 -9.51 -4.80 -10.41
N LEU A 24 -8.66 -5.82 -10.34
CA LEU A 24 -7.47 -5.83 -9.49
C LEU A 24 -6.53 -4.67 -9.83
N GLU A 25 -6.33 -4.36 -11.11
CA GLU A 25 -5.57 -3.19 -11.54
C GLU A 25 -6.19 -1.86 -11.09
N ARG A 26 -7.53 -1.75 -11.07
CA ARG A 26 -8.19 -0.58 -10.49
C ARG A 26 -7.95 -0.47 -8.99
N LEU A 27 -8.08 -1.57 -8.25
CA LEU A 27 -7.86 -1.59 -6.80
C LEU A 27 -6.41 -1.25 -6.45
N LYS A 28 -5.45 -1.77 -7.20
CA LYS A 28 -4.03 -1.43 -7.08
C LYS A 28 -3.77 0.06 -7.22
N ARG A 29 -4.36 0.72 -8.24
CA ARG A 29 -4.26 2.18 -8.39
C ARG A 29 -4.89 2.94 -7.23
N THR A 30 -6.04 2.48 -6.72
CA THR A 30 -6.68 3.07 -5.53
C THR A 30 -5.79 2.94 -4.29
N ALA A 31 -5.18 1.77 -4.08
CA ALA A 31 -4.26 1.54 -2.98
C ALA A 31 -3.00 2.43 -3.09
N ASP A 32 -2.42 2.59 -4.28
CA ASP A 32 -1.29 3.50 -4.50
C ASP A 32 -1.62 4.94 -4.10
N VAL A 33 -2.76 5.48 -4.56
CA VAL A 33 -3.23 6.82 -4.16
C VAL A 33 -3.47 6.92 -2.66
N TYR A 34 -4.03 5.87 -2.06
CA TYR A 34 -4.26 5.81 -0.62
C TYR A 34 -2.94 5.87 0.17
N LEU A 35 -1.93 5.08 -0.22
CA LEU A 35 -0.61 5.08 0.40
C LEU A 35 0.11 6.41 0.21
N LYS A 36 0.01 7.04 -0.97
CA LYS A 36 0.55 8.39 -1.22
C LYS A 36 -0.06 9.43 -0.30
N GLY A 37 -1.39 9.42 -0.15
CA GLY A 37 -2.09 10.32 0.76
C GLY A 37 -1.76 10.06 2.23
N MET A 38 -1.48 8.80 2.59
CA MET A 38 -1.06 8.46 3.94
C MET A 38 0.38 8.87 4.19
N ILE A 39 1.34 8.40 3.40
CA ILE A 39 2.78 8.39 3.69
C ILE A 39 3.51 9.55 3.01
N GLY A 40 3.14 9.87 1.76
CA GLY A 40 3.78 10.86 0.90
C GLY A 40 3.91 10.34 -0.54
N GLU A 41 3.98 11.26 -1.51
CA GLU A 41 4.14 10.93 -2.94
C GLU A 41 5.42 10.13 -3.24
N ASP A 42 6.46 10.34 -2.43
CA ASP A 42 7.79 9.72 -2.54
C ASP A 42 7.95 8.46 -1.68
N TYR A 43 6.84 7.82 -1.26
CA TYR A 43 6.91 6.60 -0.46
C TYR A 43 7.68 5.48 -1.19
N PRO A 44 8.42 4.62 -0.46
CA PRO A 44 9.25 3.59 -1.08
C PRO A 44 8.34 2.46 -1.57
N ALA A 45 7.84 2.58 -2.80
CA ALA A 45 6.85 1.65 -3.34
C ALA A 45 7.33 0.18 -3.34
N ASP A 46 8.63 -0.05 -3.52
CA ASP A 46 9.22 -1.38 -3.55
C ASP A 46 9.58 -1.94 -2.17
N ASP A 47 9.40 -1.17 -1.09
CA ASP A 47 9.55 -1.65 0.27
C ASP A 47 8.47 -2.70 0.59
N GLU A 48 8.88 -3.82 1.15
CA GLU A 48 7.99 -4.95 1.46
C GLU A 48 6.86 -4.54 2.44
N ARG A 49 7.09 -3.57 3.32
CA ARG A 49 6.04 -3.01 4.20
C ARG A 49 5.01 -2.23 3.39
N ALA A 50 5.46 -1.44 2.42
CA ALA A 50 4.57 -0.69 1.54
C ALA A 50 3.74 -1.65 0.66
N LYS A 51 4.37 -2.71 0.13
CA LYS A 51 3.64 -3.77 -0.60
C LYS A 51 2.61 -4.47 0.28
N GLN A 52 2.97 -4.84 1.51
CA GLN A 52 2.06 -5.50 2.44
C GLN A 52 0.86 -4.62 2.82
N VAL A 53 1.08 -3.33 3.09
CA VAL A 53 -0.03 -2.40 3.37
C VAL A 53 -0.95 -2.25 2.16
N ALA A 54 -0.38 -2.18 0.94
CA ALA A 54 -1.19 -2.14 -0.27
C ALA A 54 -2.02 -3.41 -0.47
N LEU A 55 -1.46 -4.60 -0.22
CA LEU A 55 -2.19 -5.88 -0.28
C LEU A 55 -3.36 -5.91 0.70
N LEU A 56 -3.16 -5.45 1.94
CA LEU A 56 -4.24 -5.36 2.93
C LEU A 56 -5.36 -4.40 2.51
N VAL A 57 -5.02 -3.26 1.90
CA VAL A 57 -6.00 -2.31 1.36
C VAL A 57 -6.75 -2.92 0.17
N ILE A 58 -6.05 -3.61 -0.73
CA ILE A 58 -6.65 -4.26 -1.89
C ILE A 58 -7.59 -5.38 -1.47
N GLU A 59 -7.21 -6.23 -0.51
CA GLU A 59 -8.05 -7.28 0.09
C GLU A 59 -9.33 -6.68 0.67
N ASP A 60 -9.22 -5.64 1.50
CA ASP A 60 -10.38 -4.99 2.10
C ASP A 60 -11.33 -4.42 1.03
N LEU A 61 -10.79 -3.78 -0.01
CA LEU A 61 -11.58 -3.26 -1.14
C LEU A 61 -12.16 -4.36 -2.04
N TYR A 62 -11.49 -5.52 -2.13
CA TYR A 62 -11.90 -6.66 -2.95
C TYR A 62 -13.02 -7.44 -2.28
N ASP A 63 -12.88 -7.73 -0.98
CA ASP A 63 -13.83 -8.50 -0.18
C ASP A 63 -15.07 -7.66 0.17
N ASN A 64 -14.87 -6.38 0.52
CA ASN A 64 -15.96 -5.47 0.92
C ASN A 64 -16.48 -4.63 -0.25
N ARG A 65 -16.62 -5.24 -1.44
CA ARG A 65 -17.34 -4.62 -2.58
C ARG A 65 -18.82 -4.36 -2.26
N GLY A 66 -19.35 -5.00 -1.22
CA GLY A 66 -20.56 -4.58 -0.51
C GLY A 66 -20.20 -3.99 0.85
N MET A 67 -21.01 -3.04 1.34
CA MET A 67 -20.88 -2.42 2.67
C MET A 67 -20.96 -3.47 3.80
N ASN A 68 -19.90 -4.22 4.04
CA ASN A 68 -19.75 -5.15 5.16
C ASN A 68 -18.58 -4.70 6.02
N ASP A 69 -18.88 -4.45 7.29
CA ASP A 69 -18.13 -3.56 8.16
C ASP A 69 -17.12 -4.32 9.07
N ARG A 70 -16.37 -5.28 8.51
CA ARG A 70 -15.55 -6.21 9.31
C ARG A 70 -14.05 -6.21 8.98
N THR A 71 -13.41 -5.04 9.05
CA THR A 71 -11.95 -4.99 9.23
C THR A 71 -11.60 -5.18 10.71
N SER A 72 -10.74 -6.15 11.06
CA SER A 72 -10.33 -6.38 12.46
C SER A 72 -9.50 -5.22 13.03
N THR A 73 -9.75 -4.84 14.29
CA THR A 73 -9.07 -3.73 14.99
C THR A 73 -7.54 -3.91 15.03
N ASN A 74 -7.05 -5.15 15.14
CA ASN A 74 -5.62 -5.45 15.17
C ASN A 74 -4.93 -5.20 13.81
N ARG A 75 -5.61 -5.49 12.70
CA ARG A 75 -5.08 -5.18 11.35
C ARG A 75 -4.98 -3.67 11.15
N ARG A 76 -5.98 -2.91 11.59
CA ARG A 76 -5.96 -1.44 11.50
C ARG A 76 -4.76 -0.85 12.23
N LYS A 77 -4.51 -1.31 13.47
CA LYS A 77 -3.34 -0.87 14.26
C LYS A 77 -2.02 -1.20 13.56
N MET A 78 -1.88 -2.40 12.99
CA MET A 78 -0.68 -2.79 12.24
C MET A 78 -0.43 -1.89 11.02
N ILE A 79 -1.50 -1.57 10.27
CA ILE A 79 -1.42 -0.63 9.14
C ILE A 79 -0.96 0.75 9.62
N GLU A 80 -1.55 1.26 10.71
CA GLU A 80 -1.17 2.55 11.31
C GLU A 80 0.31 2.58 11.74
N ASP A 81 0.79 1.50 12.38
CA ASP A 81 2.18 1.38 12.82
C ASP A 81 3.16 1.38 11.64
N PHE A 82 2.87 0.65 10.56
CA PHE A 82 3.71 0.63 9.34
C PHE A 82 3.73 1.99 8.64
N VAL A 83 2.57 2.64 8.52
CA VAL A 83 2.46 3.98 7.93
C VAL A 83 3.27 4.98 8.74
N LEU A 84 3.20 4.91 10.07
CA LEU A 84 3.97 5.80 10.95
C LEU A 84 5.47 5.59 10.77
N GLN A 85 5.95 4.36 10.73
CA GLN A 85 7.37 4.05 10.50
C GLN A 85 7.86 4.67 9.18
N LEU A 86 7.14 4.45 8.08
CA LEU A 86 7.50 4.97 6.77
C LEU A 86 7.51 6.51 6.73
N LYS A 87 6.56 7.17 7.40
CA LYS A 87 6.56 8.64 7.54
C LYS A 87 7.80 9.17 8.24
N LEU A 88 8.20 8.54 9.33
CA LEU A 88 9.35 8.98 10.12
C LEU A 88 10.66 8.80 9.34
N GLU A 89 10.79 7.69 8.63
CA GLU A 89 11.93 7.40 7.76
C GLU A 89 12.02 8.39 6.59
N LEU A 90 10.88 8.71 5.94
CA LEU A 90 10.83 9.73 4.87
C LEU A 90 11.22 11.11 5.36
N ARG A 91 10.75 11.53 6.55
CA ARG A 91 11.12 12.82 7.12
C ARG A 91 12.62 12.89 7.38
N ARG A 92 13.18 11.85 8.03
CA ARG A 92 14.61 11.76 8.29
C ARG A 92 15.44 11.83 7.00
N LYS A 93 15.02 11.12 5.95
CA LYS A 93 15.70 11.15 4.65
C LYS A 93 15.71 12.56 4.06
N LYS A 94 14.60 13.31 4.16
CA LYS A 94 14.51 14.71 3.72
C LYS A 94 15.48 15.61 4.49
N ASP A 95 15.51 15.46 5.82
CA ASP A 95 16.42 16.21 6.71
C ASP A 95 17.89 15.94 6.33
N ASP A 96 18.27 14.67 6.14
CA ASP A 96 19.62 14.24 5.75
C ASP A 96 20.04 14.81 4.37
N SER A 97 19.13 14.85 3.38
CA SER A 97 19.41 15.48 2.08
C SER A 97 19.56 17.00 2.16
N SER A 98 18.78 17.68 2.99
CA SER A 98 18.86 19.14 3.13
C SER A 98 20.14 19.63 3.82
N ASN A 99 20.71 18.84 4.74
CA ASN A 99 22.00 19.16 5.35
C ASN A 99 23.17 18.96 4.38
N ASN A 100 23.14 17.95 3.52
CA ASN A 100 24.23 17.73 2.55
C ASN A 100 24.29 18.80 1.45
N ASP A 101 23.14 19.35 1.04
CA ASP A 101 23.08 20.42 0.03
C ASP A 101 23.50 21.81 0.56
N SER A 102 23.66 21.96 1.89
CA SER A 102 24.09 23.22 2.52
C SER A 102 25.59 23.24 2.88
N GLU A 103 26.28 22.12 2.73
CA GLU A 103 27.73 21.97 2.94
C GLU A 103 28.56 21.86 1.64
N ALA A 104 27.91 21.92 0.47
CA ALA A 104 28.51 21.92 -0.87
C ALA A 104 28.43 23.30 -1.55
#